data_AF-G5C4B1-F1
#
_entry.id   AF-G5C4B1-F1
#
_cell.length_a   1.000
_cell.length_b   1.000
_cell.length_c   1.000
_cell.angle_alpha   90.00
_cell.angle_beta   90.00
_cell.angle_gamma   90.00
#
_symmetry.space_group_name_H-M   'P 1'
#
loop_
_entity.id
_entity.type
_entity.pdbx_description
1 polymer ?
#
loop_
_entity_poly.entity_id
_entity_poly.type
_entity_poly.pdbx_seq_one_letter_code
_entity_poly.pdbx_strand_id
1 'polypeptide(L)'
;MAPELIRREDYSFSVDWWNLGVLMYQMMMGESPFHLDESSDNPYENSIKGFADVQEHPFFQNVDWDMMEQKQVVPPFKPNISEGFSFDNFDPEFTNEPVQLTPDDKDIIQELDGYEFAGFEYINCLMMYEGEWD
;
A
#
# COMPACT_ATOMS: atom_id res chain seq x y z
N MET A 1 8.79 -10.48 1.12
CA MET A 1 9.87 -9.52 0.76
C MET A 1 10.50 -9.99 -0.54
N ALA A 2 10.96 -9.06 -1.39
CA ALA A 2 11.62 -9.41 -2.64
C ALA A 2 12.97 -10.12 -2.39
N PRO A 3 13.37 -11.10 -3.21
CA PRO A 3 14.57 -11.90 -2.95
C PRO A 3 15.86 -11.09 -3.00
N GLU A 4 15.96 -10.09 -3.89
CA GLU A 4 17.12 -9.19 -4.01
C GLU A 4 17.34 -8.37 -2.73
N LEU A 5 16.25 -7.97 -2.05
CA LEU A 5 16.34 -7.30 -0.74
C LEU A 5 16.87 -8.24 0.34
N ILE A 6 16.42 -9.49 0.35
CA ILE A 6 16.90 -10.51 1.31
C ILE A 6 18.38 -10.78 1.10
N ARG A 7 18.83 -10.78 -0.16
CA ARG A 7 20.24 -10.97 -0.55
C ARG A 7 21.10 -9.72 -0.38
N ARG A 8 20.51 -8.57 -0.05
CA ARG A 8 21.18 -7.26 0.05
C ARG A 8 21.87 -6.84 -1.25
N GLU A 9 21.24 -7.16 -2.37
CA GLU A 9 21.66 -6.73 -3.70
C GLU A 9 21.17 -5.31 -3.98
N ASP A 10 21.75 -4.65 -4.98
CA ASP A 10 21.24 -3.38 -5.49
C ASP A 10 19.84 -3.61 -6.06
N TYR A 11 18.89 -2.81 -5.60
CA TYR A 11 17.48 -2.93 -5.96
C TYR A 11 16.97 -1.63 -6.59
N SER A 12 15.87 -1.75 -7.31
CA SER A 12 15.18 -0.64 -7.96
C SER A 12 13.68 -0.96 -8.00
N PHE A 13 12.98 -0.54 -9.05
CA PHE A 13 11.54 -0.76 -9.22
C PHE A 13 11.13 -2.26 -9.29
N SER A 14 12.07 -3.20 -9.44
CA SER A 14 11.79 -4.65 -9.48
C SER A 14 11.11 -5.16 -8.21
N VAL A 15 11.43 -4.58 -7.06
CA VAL A 15 10.88 -4.95 -5.75
C VAL A 15 9.37 -4.70 -5.70
N ASP A 16 8.88 -3.62 -6.31
CA ASP A 16 7.45 -3.29 -6.33
C ASP A 16 6.67 -4.28 -7.21
N TRP A 17 7.24 -4.69 -8.34
CA TRP A 17 6.67 -5.73 -9.21
C TRP A 17 6.60 -7.08 -8.52
N TRP A 18 7.62 -7.42 -7.74
CA TRP A 18 7.60 -8.61 -6.90
C TRP A 18 6.44 -8.55 -5.88
N ASN A 19 6.31 -7.42 -5.16
CA ASN A 19 5.24 -7.24 -4.17
C ASN A 19 3.84 -7.29 -4.82
N LEU A 20 3.68 -6.71 -6.01
CA LEU A 20 2.43 -6.81 -6.78
C LEU A 20 2.12 -8.26 -7.14
N GLY A 21 3.10 -9.04 -7.59
CA GLY A 21 2.92 -10.46 -7.91
C GLY A 21 2.46 -11.29 -6.70
N VAL A 22 3.08 -11.05 -5.53
CA VAL A 22 2.68 -11.68 -4.27
C VAL A 22 1.25 -11.29 -3.88
N LEU A 23 0.89 -10.01 -4.01
CA LEU A 23 -0.46 -9.52 -3.70
C LEU A 23 -1.51 -10.13 -4.65
N MET A 24 -1.21 -10.19 -5.95
CA MET A 24 -2.10 -10.83 -6.95
C MET A 24 -2.33 -12.31 -6.63
N TYR A 25 -1.28 -13.04 -6.26
CA TYR A 25 -1.42 -14.44 -5.81
C TYR A 25 -2.36 -14.52 -4.60
N GLN A 26 -2.14 -13.69 -3.58
CA GLN A 26 -2.93 -13.72 -2.36
C GLN A 26 -4.42 -13.41 -2.62
N MET A 27 -4.72 -12.47 -3.51
CA MET A 27 -6.11 -12.15 -3.89
C MET A 27 -6.80 -13.30 -4.64
N MET A 28 -6.05 -14.07 -5.45
CA MET A 28 -6.62 -15.18 -6.23
C MET A 28 -6.72 -16.49 -5.44
N MET A 29 -5.73 -16.77 -4.58
CA MET A 29 -5.60 -18.04 -3.87
C MET A 29 -6.08 -17.99 -2.42
N GLY A 30 -6.27 -16.79 -1.86
CA GLY A 30 -6.72 -16.59 -0.48
C GLY A 30 -5.64 -16.84 0.58
N GLU A 31 -4.44 -17.27 0.19
CA GLU A 31 -3.32 -17.60 1.07
C GLU A 31 -2.01 -16.96 0.58
N SER A 32 -1.03 -16.87 1.48
CA SER A 32 0.33 -16.46 1.11
C SER A 32 0.96 -17.47 0.15
N PRO A 33 1.70 -17.05 -0.90
CA PRO A 33 2.46 -17.97 -1.74
C PRO A 33 3.66 -18.59 -1.02
N PHE A 34 4.04 -18.04 0.13
CA PHE A 34 5.12 -18.54 0.96
C PHE A 34 4.50 -19.03 2.28
N HIS A 35 4.48 -20.33 2.47
CA HIS A 35 4.20 -20.97 3.76
C HIS A 35 5.53 -21.27 4.45
N LEU A 36 5.61 -21.03 5.76
CA LEU A 36 6.79 -21.40 6.56
C LEU A 36 6.81 -22.92 6.75
N ASP A 37 7.22 -23.67 5.73
CA ASP A 37 7.74 -25.02 5.90
C ASP A 37 9.27 -24.96 5.79
N GLU A 38 9.98 -25.37 6.84
CA GLU A 38 11.44 -25.29 6.97
C GLU A 38 12.19 -26.26 6.04
N SER A 39 11.54 -26.85 5.04
CA SER A 39 12.17 -27.77 4.12
C SER A 39 11.79 -27.53 2.66
N SER A 40 12.63 -26.80 1.92
CA SER A 40 13.06 -27.19 0.56
C SER A 40 13.89 -26.11 -0.13
N ASP A 41 14.78 -26.60 -0.98
CA ASP A 41 15.75 -25.86 -1.78
C ASP A 41 15.09 -24.83 -2.74
N ASN A 42 15.49 -23.58 -2.56
CA ASN A 42 15.48 -22.43 -3.49
C ASN A 42 14.33 -22.34 -4.53
N PRO A 43 13.20 -21.66 -4.20
CA PRO A 43 12.08 -21.42 -5.12
C PRO A 43 12.17 -20.13 -5.96
N TYR A 44 13.31 -19.43 -6.02
CA TYR A 44 13.39 -18.05 -6.54
C TYR A 44 13.69 -17.89 -8.03
N GLU A 45 13.52 -18.91 -8.86
CA GLU A 45 13.75 -18.79 -10.29
C GLU A 45 12.44 -18.46 -11.02
N ASN A 46 12.32 -17.18 -11.42
CA ASN A 46 11.34 -16.55 -12.33
C ASN A 46 10.49 -15.45 -11.68
N SER A 47 11.03 -14.25 -11.48
CA SER A 47 10.19 -13.04 -11.47
C SER A 47 11.02 -11.76 -11.60
N ILE A 48 11.40 -11.39 -12.82
CA ILE A 48 11.60 -9.98 -13.19
C ILE A 48 11.08 -9.82 -14.62
N LYS A 49 9.90 -9.22 -14.77
CA LYS A 49 9.38 -8.68 -16.03
C LYS A 49 8.72 -7.33 -15.74
N GLY A 50 9.01 -6.33 -16.56
CA GLY A 50 8.70 -4.91 -16.28
C GLY A 50 7.25 -4.51 -16.57
N PHE A 51 6.93 -3.22 -16.36
CA PHE A 51 5.58 -2.63 -16.51
C PHE A 51 4.89 -2.94 -17.86
N ALA A 52 5.64 -2.87 -18.98
CA ALA A 52 5.08 -3.12 -20.32
C ALA A 52 4.56 -4.56 -20.48
N ASP A 53 5.25 -5.55 -19.91
CA ASP A 53 4.84 -6.95 -19.98
C ASP A 53 3.58 -7.23 -19.14
N VAL A 54 3.32 -6.43 -18.10
CA VAL A 54 2.12 -6.55 -17.27
C VAL A 54 0.89 -6.06 -18.02
N GLN A 55 0.99 -4.93 -18.73
CA GLN A 55 -0.14 -4.38 -19.51
C GLN A 55 -0.56 -5.30 -20.67
N GLU A 56 0.41 -5.96 -21.31
CA GLU A 56 0.18 -6.89 -22.41
C GLU A 56 -0.15 -8.32 -21.96
N HIS A 57 -0.08 -8.61 -20.66
CA HIS A 57 -0.32 -9.96 -20.16
C HIS A 57 -1.80 -10.37 -20.37
N PRO A 58 -2.09 -11.60 -20.85
CA PRO A 58 -3.47 -12.06 -21.10
C PRO A 58 -4.41 -11.94 -19.90
N PHE A 59 -3.88 -11.91 -18.67
CA PHE A 59 -4.66 -11.65 -17.46
C PHE A 59 -5.36 -10.29 -17.50
N PHE A 60 -4.72 -9.25 -18.04
CA PHE A 60 -5.23 -7.88 -18.11
C PHE A 60 -5.82 -7.52 -19.48
N GLN A 61 -5.98 -8.49 -20.39
CA GLN A 61 -6.46 -8.24 -21.77
C GLN A 61 -7.84 -7.55 -21.86
N ASN A 62 -8.64 -7.64 -20.78
CA ASN A 62 -9.97 -7.03 -20.70
C ASN A 62 -9.98 -5.70 -19.92
N VAL A 63 -8.81 -5.16 -19.59
CA VAL A 63 -8.66 -3.89 -18.88
C VAL A 63 -8.38 -2.78 -19.87
N ASP A 64 -9.30 -1.81 -19.95
CA ASP A 64 -9.05 -0.52 -20.57
C ASP A 64 -8.34 0.37 -19.55
N TRP A 65 -7.04 0.57 -19.73
CA TRP A 65 -6.18 1.29 -18.79
C TRP A 65 -6.51 2.78 -18.72
N ASP A 66 -6.88 3.41 -19.84
CA ASP A 66 -7.25 4.84 -19.90
C ASP A 66 -8.55 5.09 -19.14
N MET A 67 -9.56 4.22 -19.34
CA MET A 67 -10.81 4.30 -18.60
C MET A 67 -10.63 4.00 -17.11
N MET A 68 -9.73 3.05 -16.76
CA MET A 68 -9.44 2.72 -15.37
C MET A 68 -8.76 3.88 -14.64
N GLU A 69 -7.76 4.52 -15.25
CA GLU A 69 -7.07 5.69 -14.68
C GLU A 69 -8.04 6.86 -14.45
N GLN A 70 -8.99 7.05 -15.37
CA GLN A 70 -10.06 8.06 -15.25
C GLN A 70 -11.21 7.64 -14.32
N LYS A 71 -11.10 6.51 -13.61
CA LYS A 71 -12.12 5.95 -12.70
C LYS A 71 -13.49 5.70 -13.36
N GLN A 72 -13.51 5.42 -14.67
CA GLN A 72 -14.74 5.15 -15.44
C GLN A 72 -15.15 3.68 -15.41
N VAL A 73 -14.23 2.78 -15.05
CA VAL A 73 -14.54 1.36 -14.82
C VAL A 73 -15.25 1.21 -13.47
N VAL A 74 -16.46 0.64 -13.48
CA VAL A 74 -17.22 0.38 -12.25
C VAL A 74 -16.49 -0.68 -11.41
N PRO A 75 -16.14 -0.41 -10.14
CA PRO A 75 -15.49 -1.40 -9.29
C PRO A 75 -16.38 -2.64 -9.09
N PRO A 76 -15.80 -3.86 -9.12
CA PRO A 76 -16.58 -5.10 -8.96
C PRO A 76 -17.13 -5.29 -7.54
N PHE A 77 -16.55 -4.60 -6.56
CA PHE A 77 -16.99 -4.61 -5.16
C PHE A 77 -17.23 -3.17 -4.70
N LYS A 78 -18.42 -2.93 -4.13
CA LYS A 78 -18.77 -1.68 -3.47
C LYS A 78 -18.81 -1.94 -1.96
N PRO A 79 -17.95 -1.32 -1.15
CA PRO A 79 -17.96 -1.51 0.30
C PRO A 79 -19.27 -1.00 0.90
N ASN A 80 -19.70 -1.63 1.99
CA ASN A 80 -20.86 -1.16 2.74
C ASN A 80 -20.43 0.06 3.57
N ILE A 81 -21.16 1.15 3.42
CA ILE A 81 -20.92 2.39 4.17
C ILE A 81 -22.28 2.78 4.76
N SER A 82 -22.41 2.73 6.08
CA SER A 82 -23.56 3.35 6.77
C SER A 82 -23.47 4.88 6.68
N GLU A 83 -24.58 5.58 6.90
CA GLU A 83 -24.64 7.05 6.76
C GLU A 83 -23.63 7.77 7.68
N GLY A 84 -22.89 8.74 7.14
CA GLY A 84 -22.07 9.73 7.87
C GLY A 84 -20.97 9.17 8.80
N PHE A 85 -19.70 9.35 8.44
CA PHE A 85 -18.52 8.96 9.26
C PHE A 85 -18.58 7.52 9.80
N SER A 86 -19.07 6.57 8.98
CA SER A 86 -19.14 5.15 9.34
C SER A 86 -17.75 4.58 9.66
N PHE A 87 -17.68 3.76 10.72
CA PHE A 87 -16.48 3.02 11.11
C PHE A 87 -16.59 1.51 10.81
N ASP A 88 -17.59 1.08 10.04
CA ASP A 88 -17.96 -0.33 9.88
C ASP A 88 -16.89 -1.20 9.21
N ASN A 89 -15.94 -0.58 8.51
CA ASN A 89 -14.85 -1.25 7.79
C ASN A 89 -13.50 -1.16 8.53
N PHE A 90 -13.49 -0.68 9.78
CA PHE A 90 -12.30 -0.65 10.64
C PHE A 90 -12.39 -1.73 11.71
N ASP A 91 -11.23 -2.27 12.10
CA ASP A 91 -11.17 -3.25 13.19
C ASP A 91 -11.65 -2.62 14.52
N PRO A 92 -12.55 -3.28 15.27
CA PRO A 92 -12.95 -2.85 16.60
C PRO A 92 -11.80 -2.64 17.58
N GLU A 93 -10.65 -3.27 17.37
CA GLU A 93 -9.44 -2.99 18.16
C GLU A 93 -9.12 -1.48 18.18
N PHE A 94 -9.17 -0.81 17.02
CA PHE A 94 -8.88 0.62 16.92
C PHE A 94 -10.07 1.51 17.27
N THR A 95 -11.30 1.11 16.92
CA THR A 95 -12.48 1.97 17.14
C THR A 95 -12.93 2.00 18.61
N ASN A 96 -12.52 1.01 19.40
CA ASN A 96 -12.76 0.98 20.85
C ASN A 96 -11.65 1.67 21.66
N GLU A 97 -10.50 1.97 21.04
CA GLU A 97 -9.44 2.73 21.70
C GLU A 97 -9.89 4.18 21.96
N PRO A 98 -9.46 4.78 23.09
CA PRO A 98 -9.75 6.17 23.37
C PRO A 98 -9.08 7.07 22.32
N VAL A 99 -9.85 8.01 21.76
CA VAL A 99 -9.34 9.02 20.83
C VAL A 99 -8.51 10.05 21.61
N GLN A 100 -7.26 9.71 21.91
CA GLN A 100 -6.32 10.54 22.65
C GLN A 100 -4.90 10.38 22.11
N LEU A 101 -4.11 11.45 22.20
CA LEU A 101 -2.69 11.36 21.97
C LEU A 101 -2.01 10.72 23.17
N THR A 102 -1.06 9.82 22.92
CA THR A 102 -0.20 9.30 23.98
C THR A 102 0.54 10.45 24.64
N PRO A 103 0.58 10.54 25.99
CA PRO A 103 1.32 11.59 26.67
C PRO A 103 2.82 11.57 26.34
N ASP A 104 3.40 12.77 26.27
CA ASP A 104 4.81 12.98 25.97
C ASP A 104 5.75 12.39 27.04
N ASP A 105 6.81 11.73 26.59
CA ASP A 105 7.97 11.40 27.43
C ASP A 105 9.02 12.51 27.33
N LYS A 106 9.21 13.23 28.44
CA LYS A 106 10.09 14.41 28.48
C LYS A 106 11.57 14.07 28.34
N ASP A 107 11.98 12.87 28.71
CA ASP A 107 13.38 12.47 28.62
C ASP A 107 13.73 12.21 27.15
N ILE A 108 12.82 11.55 26.42
CA ILE A 108 12.95 11.33 24.97
C ILE A 108 12.97 12.66 24.20
N ILE A 109 12.05 13.58 24.51
CA ILE A 109 11.95 14.86 23.79
C ILE A 109 13.19 15.73 23.99
N GLN A 110 13.84 15.66 25.14
CA GLN A 110 15.04 16.43 25.44
C GLN A 110 16.29 15.94 24.70
N GLU A 111 16.30 14.68 24.27
CA GLU A 111 17.41 14.10 23.49
C GLU A 111 17.36 14.51 22.01
N LEU A 112 16.21 14.95 21.51
CA LEU A 112 16.03 15.37 20.12
C LEU A 112 16.66 16.74 19.86
N ASP A 113 17.36 16.90 18.74
CA ASP A 113 18.01 18.16 18.36
C ASP A 113 17.05 19.22 17.78
N GLY A 114 15.81 18.80 17.47
CA GLY A 114 14.73 19.64 16.92
C GLY A 114 14.89 20.04 15.45
N TYR A 115 16.02 19.74 14.81
CA TYR A 115 16.31 20.07 13.41
C TYR A 115 16.16 18.87 12.47
N GLU A 116 16.11 17.65 12.99
CA GLU A 116 15.78 16.42 12.24
C GLU A 116 14.47 16.54 11.43
N PHE A 117 13.54 17.40 11.86
CA PHE A 117 12.23 17.62 11.24
C PHE A 117 12.12 18.95 10.47
N ALA A 118 13.22 19.67 10.25
CA ALA A 118 13.19 20.93 9.51
C ALA A 118 12.66 20.73 8.08
N GLY A 119 11.61 21.47 7.69
CA GLY A 119 10.95 21.32 6.39
C GLY A 119 9.86 20.24 6.37
N PHE A 120 9.44 19.75 7.54
CA PHE A 120 8.30 18.85 7.67
C PHE A 120 6.96 19.55 7.38
N GLU A 121 6.87 20.85 7.59
CA GLU A 121 5.65 21.61 7.36
C GLU A 121 5.26 21.60 5.88
N TYR A 122 4.08 21.08 5.60
CA TYR A 122 3.50 21.04 4.26
C TYR A 122 2.00 21.36 4.31
N ILE A 123 1.56 22.20 3.36
CA ILE A 123 0.13 22.46 3.12
C ILE A 123 -0.10 22.21 1.63
N ASN A 124 -1.07 21.36 1.30
CA ASN A 124 -1.44 21.13 -0.09
C ASN A 124 -2.08 22.40 -0.67
N CYS A 125 -1.37 23.06 -1.59
CA CYS A 125 -1.84 24.28 -2.25
C CYS A 125 -3.13 24.08 -3.08
N LEU A 126 -3.45 22.87 -3.52
CA LEU A 126 -4.65 22.57 -4.30
C LEU A 126 -5.92 22.59 -3.43
N MET A 127 -5.80 22.28 -2.13
CA MET A 127 -6.93 22.32 -1.19
C MET A 127 -7.42 23.74 -0.90
N MET A 128 -6.59 24.77 -1.19
CA MET A 128 -6.95 26.17 -0.96
C MET A 128 -7.90 26.74 -2.02
N TYR A 129 -8.03 26.09 -3.18
CA TYR A 129 -8.89 26.55 -4.29
C TYR A 129 -10.25 25.86 -4.36
N GLU A 130 -10.46 24.75 -3.65
CA GLU A 130 -11.74 24.03 -3.62
C GLU A 130 -12.72 24.57 -2.55
N GLY A 131 -12.33 25.61 -1.80
CA GLY A 131 -13.16 26.24 -0.76
C GLY A 131 -14.06 27.39 -1.23
N GLU A 132 -14.01 27.76 -2.51
CA GLU A 132 -14.93 28.73 -3.11
C GLU A 132 -15.75 27.99 -4.16
N TRP A 133 -16.92 27.44 -3.81
CA TRP A 133 -18.16 27.25 -4.61
C TRP A 133 -19.10 26.30 -3.81
N ASP A 134 -20.01 26.92 -3.05
CA ASP A 134 -21.25 26.44 -2.36
C ASP A 134 -21.30 25.04 -1.69
#